data_AF-A0A6B8RU49-F1
#
_entry.id   AF-A0A6B8RU49-F1
#
_cell.length_a   1.000
_cell.length_b   1.000
_cell.length_c   1.000
_cell.angle_alpha   90.00
_cell.angle_beta   90.00
_cell.angle_gamma   90.00
#
_symmetry.space_group_name_H-M   'P 1'
#
loop_
_entity.id
_entity.type
_entity.pdbx_description
1 polymer ?
#
loop_
_entity_poly.entity_id
_entity_poly.type
_entity_poly.pdbx_seq_one_letter_code
_entity_poly.pdbx_strand_id
1 'polypeptide(L)'
;MGSLEKKLLSPDGKTSVGYLDSPEAIRLLQWLNAYYRDSGLKTPKSLIDTYQQFGNHQVGMVTGRPSLQWNTEDKDIIGLAPLPHFADGKRANPVSFDGYGISQKSKHPLEALKFIEYLTLTNNEDSIKLAESYVPTSKLMAEATGQSSDPIKSIFVEELNYATKSTERRFFNAWIADKDIKTHFEKLLTTEDKDIPAKLHELALKLDQSLKNQDSLSNQQTNSTSP
;
A
#
# COMPACT_ATOMS: atom_id res chain seq x y z
N MET A 1 5.70 -6.00 5.33
CA MET A 1 6.10 -5.26 6.52
C MET A 1 4.84 -4.66 7.08
N GLY A 2 4.54 -4.97 8.33
CA GLY A 2 3.36 -4.51 9.03
C GLY A 2 3.66 -4.52 10.53
N SER A 3 2.61 -4.41 11.35
CA SER A 3 2.77 -4.30 12.80
C SER A 3 3.57 -5.43 13.46
N LEU A 4 3.56 -6.63 12.87
CA LEU A 4 4.28 -7.81 13.36
C LEU A 4 5.66 -8.02 12.72
N GLU A 5 6.19 -7.00 12.03
CA GLU A 5 7.55 -6.95 11.42
C GLU A 5 7.89 -8.05 10.39
N LYS A 6 6.98 -8.96 10.07
CA LYS A 6 7.19 -9.98 9.05
C LYS A 6 6.98 -9.43 7.63
N LYS A 7 7.81 -9.92 6.71
CA LYS A 7 7.71 -9.65 5.26
C LYS A 7 6.81 -10.71 4.60
N LEU A 8 6.26 -10.39 3.43
CA LEU A 8 5.48 -11.34 2.62
C LEU A 8 6.39 -12.28 1.80
N LEU A 9 7.65 -11.86 1.59
CA LEU A 9 8.67 -12.64 0.91
C LEU A 9 9.97 -12.64 1.72
N SER A 10 10.83 -13.60 1.40
CA SER A 10 12.22 -13.66 1.80
C SER A 10 13.01 -12.40 1.44
N PRO A 11 14.14 -12.12 2.11
CA PRO A 11 14.97 -10.95 1.81
C PRO A 11 15.41 -10.83 0.35
N ASP A 12 15.59 -11.96 -0.35
CA ASP A 12 15.92 -12.02 -1.78
C ASP A 12 14.69 -11.92 -2.70
N GLY A 13 13.49 -11.88 -2.13
CA GLY A 13 12.22 -11.75 -2.85
C GLY A 13 11.84 -12.98 -3.67
N LYS A 14 12.39 -14.17 -3.39
CA LYS A 14 12.18 -15.40 -4.16
C LYS A 14 11.26 -16.42 -3.50
N THR A 15 11.00 -16.27 -2.20
CA THR A 15 10.28 -17.28 -1.41
C THR A 15 9.23 -16.62 -0.52
N SER A 16 8.03 -17.15 -0.52
CA SER A 16 6.84 -16.77 0.24
C SER A 16 6.58 -17.76 1.38
N VAL A 17 6.93 -19.04 1.20
CA VAL A 17 6.87 -20.05 2.27
C VAL A 17 7.81 -19.67 3.42
N GLY A 18 7.33 -19.79 4.66
CA GLY A 18 7.94 -19.27 5.88
C GLY A 18 7.73 -17.76 6.12
N TYR A 19 7.06 -17.06 5.20
CA TYR A 19 6.84 -15.60 5.25
C TYR A 19 5.35 -15.27 5.20
N LEU A 20 4.66 -15.57 4.10
CA LEU A 20 3.21 -15.34 3.97
C LEU A 20 2.39 -16.28 4.87
N ASP A 21 2.90 -17.47 5.15
CA ASP A 21 2.33 -18.50 6.02
C ASP A 21 2.99 -18.56 7.40
N SER A 22 3.63 -17.46 7.79
CA SER A 22 4.23 -17.31 9.12
C SER A 22 3.16 -17.27 10.23
N PRO A 23 3.53 -17.60 11.49
CA PRO A 23 2.64 -17.45 12.63
C PRO A 23 2.05 -16.04 12.75
N GLU A 24 2.81 -15.00 12.41
CA GLU A 24 2.37 -13.62 12.40
C GLU A 24 1.29 -13.35 11.35
N ALA A 25 1.46 -13.88 10.14
CA ALA A 25 0.47 -13.73 9.07
C ALA A 25 -0.81 -14.52 9.36
N ILE A 26 -0.68 -15.73 9.94
CA ILE A 26 -1.81 -16.54 10.41
C ILE A 26 -2.60 -15.77 11.47
N ARG A 27 -1.93 -15.21 12.48
CA ARG A 27 -2.54 -14.40 13.53
C ARG A 27 -3.29 -13.19 12.96
N LEU A 28 -2.69 -12.48 12.00
CA LEU A 28 -3.32 -11.35 11.35
C LEU A 28 -4.62 -11.74 10.63
N LEU A 29 -4.61 -12.85 9.87
CA LEU A 29 -5.80 -13.33 9.17
C LEU A 29 -6.88 -13.81 10.14
N GLN A 30 -6.52 -14.51 11.21
CA GLN A 30 -7.48 -14.91 12.25
C GLN A 30 -8.12 -13.69 12.91
N TRP A 31 -7.34 -12.66 13.24
CA TRP A 31 -7.87 -11.41 13.79
C TRP A 31 -8.82 -10.71 12.82
N LEU A 32 -8.45 -10.64 11.53
CA LEU A 32 -9.29 -10.05 10.50
C LEU A 32 -10.59 -10.85 10.30
N ASN A 33 -10.52 -12.18 10.29
CA ASN A 33 -11.68 -13.05 10.14
C ASN A 33 -12.64 -12.96 11.33
N ALA A 34 -12.11 -12.80 12.55
CA ALA A 34 -12.94 -12.58 13.73
C ALA A 34 -13.82 -11.32 13.57
N TYR A 35 -13.23 -10.22 13.08
CA TYR A 35 -13.97 -8.99 12.77
C TYR A 35 -15.05 -9.21 11.69
N TYR A 36 -14.73 -9.97 10.64
CA TYR A 36 -15.68 -10.31 9.57
C TYR A 36 -16.88 -11.13 10.06
N ARG A 37 -16.62 -12.11 10.93
CA ARG A 37 -17.67 -13.01 11.42
C ARG A 37 -18.60 -12.32 12.43
N ASP A 38 -18.07 -11.43 13.25
CA ASP A 38 -18.82 -10.74 14.29
C ASP A 38 -19.78 -9.67 13.73
N SER A 39 -19.35 -8.92 12.71
CA SER A 39 -20.13 -7.80 12.19
C SER A 39 -21.31 -8.19 11.31
N GLY A 40 -21.35 -9.42 10.76
CA GLY A 40 -22.33 -9.85 9.75
C GLY A 40 -22.28 -9.06 8.42
N LEU A 41 -21.44 -8.02 8.35
CA LEU A 41 -21.23 -7.14 7.22
C LEU A 41 -20.22 -7.79 6.27
N LYS A 42 -20.66 -8.03 5.03
CA LYS A 42 -19.74 -8.37 3.95
C LYS A 42 -19.01 -7.09 3.56
N THR A 43 -17.68 -7.10 3.56
CA THR A 43 -16.89 -5.91 3.22
C THR A 43 -17.27 -5.34 1.86
N PRO A 44 -16.95 -4.04 1.65
CA PRO A 44 -17.06 -3.48 0.33
C PRO A 44 -16.28 -4.33 -0.68
N LYS A 45 -16.91 -4.67 -1.80
CA LYS A 45 -16.34 -5.58 -2.81
C LYS A 45 -15.25 -4.93 -3.65
N SER A 46 -15.06 -3.63 -3.47
CA SER A 46 -14.07 -2.83 -4.18
C SER A 46 -13.68 -1.57 -3.40
N LEU A 47 -12.59 -0.94 -3.85
CA LEU A 47 -12.16 0.36 -3.35
C LEU A 47 -13.24 1.44 -3.55
N ILE A 48 -13.91 1.43 -4.70
CA ILE A 48 -14.98 2.40 -5.03
C ILE A 48 -16.14 2.26 -4.05
N ASP A 49 -16.58 1.03 -3.83
CA ASP A 49 -17.64 0.68 -2.88
C ASP A 49 -17.28 1.11 -1.45
N THR A 50 -16.01 0.94 -1.05
CA THR A 50 -15.52 1.35 0.29
C THR A 50 -15.70 2.85 0.51
N TYR A 51 -15.25 3.68 -0.43
CA TYR A 51 -15.32 5.14 -0.27
C TYR A 51 -16.75 5.67 -0.44
N GLN A 52 -17.57 5.06 -1.31
CA GLN A 52 -18.98 5.43 -1.44
C GLN A 52 -19.75 5.15 -0.14
N GLN A 53 -19.55 3.98 0.47
CA GLN A 53 -20.18 3.65 1.75
C GLN A 53 -19.74 4.59 2.87
N PHE A 54 -18.45 4.99 2.90
CA PHE A 54 -17.97 5.95 3.89
C PHE A 54 -18.54 7.35 3.68
N GLY A 55 -18.54 7.85 2.44
CA GLY A 55 -19.11 9.15 2.09
C GLY A 55 -20.63 9.23 2.30
N ASN A 56 -21.34 8.10 2.18
CA ASN A 56 -22.77 8.01 2.48
C ASN A 56 -23.06 7.65 3.96
N HIS A 57 -22.05 7.72 4.83
CA HIS A 57 -22.13 7.45 6.28
C HIS A 57 -22.65 6.04 6.63
N GLN A 58 -22.47 5.06 5.74
CA GLN A 58 -22.85 3.66 5.95
C GLN A 58 -21.78 2.85 6.70
N VAL A 59 -20.52 3.31 6.68
CA VAL A 59 -19.41 2.76 7.46
C VAL A 59 -18.71 3.87 8.24
N GLY A 60 -18.37 3.62 9.50
CA GLY A 60 -17.78 4.64 10.39
C GLY A 60 -16.26 4.81 10.25
N MET A 61 -15.57 3.90 9.58
CA MET A 61 -14.11 3.95 9.41
C MET A 61 -13.69 3.26 8.12
N VAL A 62 -12.72 3.84 7.41
CA VAL A 62 -12.05 3.22 6.26
C VAL A 62 -10.54 3.37 6.37
N THR A 63 -9.81 2.37 5.91
CA THR A 63 -8.36 2.47 5.70
C THR A 63 -8.11 2.87 4.25
N GLY A 64 -7.39 3.96 3.98
CA GLY A 64 -7.29 4.43 2.61
C GLY A 64 -6.38 5.62 2.37
N ARG A 65 -6.45 6.13 1.14
CA ARG A 65 -5.72 7.32 0.69
C ARG A 65 -6.55 8.55 1.05
N PRO A 66 -6.02 9.46 1.86
CA PRO A 66 -6.77 10.62 2.37
C PRO A 66 -6.99 11.73 1.35
N SER A 67 -6.24 11.74 0.25
CA SER A 67 -6.38 12.77 -0.79
C SER A 67 -7.77 12.81 -1.42
N LEU A 68 -8.53 11.73 -1.28
CA LEU A 68 -9.92 11.64 -1.70
C LEU A 68 -10.89 12.39 -0.76
N GLN A 69 -10.45 12.88 0.39
CA GLN A 69 -11.30 13.48 1.42
C GLN A 69 -10.90 14.90 1.84
N TRP A 70 -9.78 15.45 1.35
CA TRP A 70 -9.34 16.80 1.73
C TRP A 70 -10.27 17.94 1.30
N ASN A 71 -11.16 17.68 0.35
CA ASN A 71 -12.09 18.66 -0.22
C ASN A 71 -13.55 18.18 -0.15
N THR A 72 -13.94 17.43 0.88
CA THR A 72 -15.34 17.04 1.09
C THR A 72 -16.07 18.05 1.96
N GLU A 73 -17.40 18.13 1.78
CA GLU A 73 -18.28 18.94 2.63
C GLU A 73 -18.26 18.44 4.10
N ASP A 74 -17.88 17.19 4.32
CA ASP A 74 -17.84 16.51 5.62
C ASP A 74 -16.50 16.67 6.39
N LYS A 75 -15.59 17.53 5.93
CA LYS A 75 -14.25 17.69 6.54
C LYS A 75 -14.27 18.00 8.04
N ASP A 76 -15.36 18.59 8.54
CA ASP A 76 -15.51 18.99 9.95
C ASP A 76 -16.04 17.86 10.84
N ILE A 77 -16.54 16.76 10.26
CA ILE A 77 -17.07 15.59 10.99
C ILE A 77 -16.25 14.31 10.77
N ILE A 78 -15.32 14.32 9.81
CA ILE A 78 -14.40 13.20 9.54
C ILE A 78 -13.11 13.40 10.33
N GLY A 79 -12.82 12.44 11.21
CA GLY A 79 -11.54 12.34 11.89
C GLY A 79 -10.53 11.51 11.09
N LEU A 80 -9.25 11.80 11.29
CA LEU A 80 -8.14 11.00 10.80
C LEU A 80 -7.34 10.43 11.97
N ALA A 81 -6.88 9.19 11.84
CA ALA A 81 -6.00 8.56 12.81
C ALA A 81 -4.86 7.80 12.10
N PRO A 82 -3.71 7.59 12.78
CA PRO A 82 -2.67 6.65 12.36
C PRO A 82 -3.23 5.25 12.08
N LEU A 83 -2.51 4.46 11.27
CA LEU A 83 -2.89 3.05 11.07
C LEU A 83 -2.86 2.28 12.39
N PRO A 84 -3.88 1.43 12.66
CA PRO A 84 -3.88 0.60 13.85
C PRO A 84 -2.73 -0.41 13.82
N HIS A 85 -2.26 -0.80 15.01
CA HIS A 85 -1.22 -1.81 15.20
C HIS A 85 -1.60 -2.71 16.36
N PHE A 86 -1.05 -3.93 16.39
CA PHE A 86 -1.20 -4.81 17.55
C PHE A 86 -0.48 -4.20 18.75
N ALA A 87 -1.02 -4.41 19.95
CA ALA A 87 -0.46 -3.85 21.18
C ALA A 87 0.98 -4.33 21.47
N ASP A 88 1.31 -5.55 21.03
CA ASP A 88 2.66 -6.14 21.07
C ASP A 88 3.45 -5.97 19.77
N GLY A 89 2.87 -5.26 18.80
CA GLY A 89 3.50 -4.93 17.52
C GLY A 89 4.03 -3.49 17.48
N LYS A 90 4.55 -3.11 16.31
CA LYS A 90 5.05 -1.75 16.05
C LYS A 90 4.13 -1.00 15.12
N ARG A 91 4.21 0.33 15.14
CA ARG A 91 3.65 1.15 14.07
C ARG A 91 4.40 0.86 12.78
N ALA A 92 3.67 0.61 11.71
CA ALA A 92 4.22 0.36 10.39
C ALA A 92 3.23 0.86 9.35
N ASN A 93 3.66 1.84 8.55
CA ASN A 93 2.85 2.40 7.48
C ASN A 93 3.49 2.06 6.13
N PRO A 94 2.91 1.17 5.32
CA PRO A 94 3.43 0.88 3.99
C PRO A 94 3.17 2.06 3.06
N VAL A 95 4.24 2.76 2.68
CA VAL A 95 4.15 3.96 1.83
C VAL A 95 4.24 3.63 0.35
N SER A 96 3.38 4.26 -0.45
CA SER A 96 3.51 4.31 -1.91
C SER A 96 3.74 5.75 -2.33
N PHE A 97 4.66 5.97 -3.27
CA PHE A 97 4.94 7.28 -3.81
C PHE A 97 4.55 7.32 -5.29
N ASP A 98 3.87 8.40 -5.67
CA ASP A 98 3.76 8.80 -7.07
C ASP A 98 4.86 9.84 -7.34
N GLY A 99 5.46 9.80 -8.52
CA GLY A 99 6.59 10.65 -8.84
C GLY A 99 6.67 11.00 -10.32
N TYR A 100 7.51 11.98 -10.63
CA TYR A 100 7.74 12.43 -11.99
C TYR A 100 8.90 11.67 -12.62
N GLY A 101 8.67 11.08 -13.79
CA GLY A 101 9.70 10.39 -14.57
C GLY A 101 10.03 11.15 -15.84
N ILE A 102 11.32 11.21 -16.20
CA ILE A 102 11.78 11.74 -17.48
C ILE A 102 11.95 10.56 -18.43
N SER A 103 11.24 10.58 -19.56
CA SER A 103 11.37 9.55 -20.59
C SER A 103 12.79 9.51 -21.14
N GLN A 104 13.34 8.29 -21.33
CA GLN A 104 14.63 8.10 -22.01
C GLN A 104 14.64 8.63 -23.45
N LYS A 105 13.46 8.83 -24.06
CA LYS A 105 13.30 9.40 -25.41
C LYS A 105 13.08 10.91 -25.41
N SER A 106 13.12 11.57 -24.24
CA SER A 106 12.93 13.02 -24.17
C SER A 106 14.00 13.74 -24.96
N LYS A 107 13.58 14.72 -25.77
CA LYS A 107 14.49 15.64 -26.47
C LYS A 107 14.97 16.79 -25.57
N HIS A 108 14.36 16.93 -24.39
CA HIS A 108 14.60 18.04 -23.44
C HIS A 108 14.71 17.52 -22.00
N PRO A 109 15.63 16.59 -21.68
CA PRO A 109 15.71 15.99 -20.35
C PRO A 109 16.15 16.98 -19.27
N LEU A 110 16.99 17.97 -19.60
CA LEU A 110 17.47 18.96 -18.63
C LEU A 110 16.40 19.97 -18.27
N GLU A 111 15.62 20.42 -19.25
CA GLU A 111 14.49 21.32 -19.04
C GLU A 111 13.37 20.61 -18.27
N ALA A 112 13.11 19.34 -18.58
CA ALA A 112 12.17 18.53 -17.81
C ALA A 112 12.63 18.37 -16.35
N LEU A 113 13.92 18.16 -16.09
CA LEU A 113 14.46 18.10 -14.74
C LEU A 113 14.26 19.43 -14.00
N LYS A 114 14.63 20.56 -14.63
CA LYS A 114 14.42 21.90 -14.05
C LYS A 114 12.95 22.18 -13.74
N PHE A 115 12.04 21.72 -14.57
CA PHE A 115 10.60 21.86 -14.33
C PHE A 115 10.14 21.03 -13.13
N ILE A 116 10.63 19.79 -12.98
CA ILE A 116 10.35 18.96 -11.80
C ILE A 116 10.90 19.62 -10.54
N GLU A 117 12.14 20.13 -10.57
CA GLU A 117 12.74 20.85 -9.43
C GLU A 117 11.93 22.10 -9.08
N TYR A 118 11.54 22.90 -10.08
CA TYR A 118 10.68 24.07 -9.91
C TYR A 118 9.39 23.70 -9.16
N LEU A 119 8.69 22.64 -9.59
CA LEU A 119 7.41 22.22 -9.01
C LEU A 119 7.51 21.57 -7.63
N THR A 120 8.62 20.90 -7.32
CA THR A 120 8.68 19.99 -6.16
C THR A 120 9.66 20.42 -5.07
N LEU A 121 10.62 21.30 -5.38
CA LEU A 121 11.70 21.68 -4.47
C LEU A 121 11.76 23.19 -4.19
N THR A 122 10.77 23.96 -4.64
CA THR A 122 10.70 25.40 -4.37
C THR A 122 9.40 25.75 -3.66
N ASN A 123 9.36 26.93 -3.03
CA ASN A 123 8.18 27.45 -2.31
C ASN A 123 7.38 28.47 -3.14
N ASN A 124 7.43 28.38 -4.48
CA ASN A 124 6.62 29.24 -5.34
C ASN A 124 5.13 28.86 -5.26
N GLU A 125 4.25 29.74 -5.77
CA GLU A 125 2.80 29.56 -5.73
C GLU A 125 2.34 28.25 -6.39
N ASP A 126 2.91 27.87 -7.54
CA ASP A 126 2.56 26.62 -8.24
C ASP A 126 2.93 25.38 -7.42
N SER A 127 4.07 25.42 -6.74
CA SER A 127 4.58 24.33 -5.90
C SER A 127 3.75 24.17 -4.63
N ILE A 128 3.36 25.30 -4.02
CA ILE A 128 2.46 25.32 -2.87
C ILE A 128 1.10 24.73 -3.29
N LYS A 129 0.54 25.19 -4.40
CA LYS A 129 -0.74 24.71 -4.93
C LYS A 129 -0.71 23.22 -5.28
N LEU A 130 0.39 22.74 -5.85
CA LEU A 130 0.59 21.31 -6.09
C LEU A 130 0.62 20.53 -4.76
N ALA A 131 1.33 21.04 -3.77
CA ALA A 131 1.42 20.43 -2.45
C ALA A 131 0.06 20.43 -1.72
N GLU A 132 -0.87 21.34 -1.99
CA GLU A 132 -2.21 21.26 -1.38
C GLU A 132 -2.94 19.94 -1.70
N SER A 133 -2.64 19.35 -2.86
CA SER A 133 -3.27 18.13 -3.37
C SER A 133 -2.55 16.83 -3.02
N TYR A 134 -1.43 16.88 -2.28
CA TYR A 134 -0.62 15.70 -1.88
C TYR A 134 0.13 15.93 -0.56
N VAL A 135 0.52 14.85 0.13
CA VAL A 135 1.49 14.97 1.23
C VAL A 135 2.89 15.08 0.60
N PRO A 136 3.63 16.18 0.80
CA PRO A 136 4.94 16.34 0.20
C PRO A 136 5.93 15.35 0.81
N THR A 137 6.83 14.84 -0.02
CA THR A 137 7.89 13.89 0.40
C THR A 137 9.09 14.57 1.07
N SER A 138 9.05 15.90 1.20
CA SER A 138 10.09 16.73 1.81
C SER A 138 9.56 17.42 3.06
N LYS A 139 10.31 17.29 4.17
CA LYS A 139 10.00 18.00 5.42
C LYS A 139 9.97 19.52 5.23
N LEU A 140 10.92 20.05 4.45
CA LEU A 140 10.98 21.48 4.14
C LEU A 140 9.71 21.95 3.43
N MET A 141 9.18 21.15 2.50
CA MET A 141 7.94 21.48 1.80
C MET A 141 6.72 21.33 2.70
N ALA A 142 6.69 20.34 3.60
CA ALA A 142 5.62 20.21 4.59
C ALA A 142 5.55 21.42 5.53
N GLU A 143 6.71 21.94 5.96
CA GLU A 143 6.81 23.16 6.77
C GLU A 143 6.41 24.41 5.97
N ALA A 144 6.97 24.58 4.76
CA ALA A 144 6.71 25.76 3.92
C ALA A 144 5.25 25.89 3.48
N THR A 145 4.52 24.78 3.41
CA THR A 145 3.10 24.72 3.01
C THR A 145 2.15 24.64 4.21
N GLY A 146 2.68 24.71 5.44
CA GLY A 146 1.88 24.65 6.67
C GLY A 146 1.28 23.26 6.99
N GLN A 147 1.59 22.22 6.20
CA GLN A 147 1.06 20.87 6.41
C GLN A 147 1.53 20.24 7.71
N SER A 148 2.72 20.61 8.21
CA SER A 148 3.21 20.14 9.51
C SER A 148 2.38 20.65 10.70
N SER A 149 1.59 21.70 10.52
CA SER A 149 0.72 22.29 11.55
C SER A 149 -0.78 22.11 11.26
N ASP A 150 -1.15 21.59 10.09
CA ASP A 150 -2.54 21.32 9.73
C ASP A 150 -3.10 20.16 10.56
N PRO A 151 -4.31 20.28 11.15
CA PRO A 151 -4.84 19.28 12.07
C PRO A 151 -5.07 17.89 11.45
N ILE A 152 -5.18 17.79 10.12
CA ILE A 152 -5.36 16.53 9.39
C ILE A 152 -4.05 16.11 8.73
N LYS A 153 -3.40 17.02 7.98
CA LYS A 153 -2.20 16.68 7.20
C LYS A 153 -0.98 16.41 8.09
N SER A 154 -0.90 17.00 9.28
CA SER A 154 0.20 16.74 10.24
C SER A 154 0.28 15.26 10.63
N ILE A 155 -0.86 14.58 10.79
CA ILE A 155 -0.92 13.15 11.11
C ILE A 155 -0.24 12.32 10.01
N PHE A 156 -0.40 12.69 8.73
CA PHE A 156 0.31 12.01 7.64
C PHE A 156 1.79 12.28 7.63
N VAL A 157 2.18 13.55 7.84
CA VAL A 157 3.59 13.92 7.92
C VAL A 157 4.26 13.15 9.05
N GLU A 158 3.58 12.97 10.18
CA GLU A 158 4.06 12.17 11.31
C GLU A 158 4.13 10.67 10.99
N GLU A 159 3.14 10.12 10.27
CA GLU A 159 3.11 8.72 9.86
C GLU A 159 4.29 8.33 8.95
N LEU A 160 4.90 9.29 8.25
CA LEU A 160 6.13 9.05 7.48
C LEU A 160 7.32 8.63 8.37
N ASN A 161 7.33 8.97 9.67
CA ASN A 161 8.34 8.47 10.60
C ASN A 161 8.23 6.95 10.85
N TYR A 162 7.09 6.36 10.50
CA TYR A 162 6.80 4.93 10.61
C TYR A 162 6.69 4.26 9.24
N ALA A 163 7.17 4.95 8.19
CA ALA A 163 7.18 4.44 6.84
C ALA A 163 7.98 3.14 6.76
N THR A 164 7.36 2.10 6.20
CA THR A 164 8.02 0.84 5.87
C THR A 164 8.03 0.65 4.36
N LYS A 165 9.04 -0.06 3.86
CA LYS A 165 9.08 -0.41 2.44
C LYS A 165 7.84 -1.23 2.11
N SER A 166 7.06 -0.74 1.15
CA SER A 166 5.88 -1.43 0.64
C SER A 166 6.25 -2.77 0.00
N THR A 167 5.24 -3.58 -0.25
CA THR A 167 5.34 -4.91 -0.83
C THR A 167 6.19 -4.90 -2.11
N GLU A 168 7.12 -5.85 -2.22
CA GLU A 168 8.05 -5.94 -3.35
C GLU A 168 7.31 -6.05 -4.68
N ARG A 169 7.78 -5.35 -5.71
CA ARG A 169 7.21 -5.36 -7.08
C ARG A 169 6.99 -6.78 -7.60
N ARG A 170 7.90 -7.70 -7.28
CA ARG A 170 7.82 -9.12 -7.66
C ARG A 170 6.61 -9.83 -7.06
N PHE A 171 6.32 -9.58 -5.77
CA PHE A 171 5.10 -10.09 -5.14
C PHE A 171 3.88 -9.55 -5.88
N PHE A 172 3.82 -8.24 -6.14
CA PHE A 172 2.67 -7.64 -6.82
C PHE A 172 2.46 -8.23 -8.22
N ASN A 173 3.54 -8.37 -9.00
CA ASN A 173 3.49 -9.02 -10.30
C ASN A 173 2.98 -10.46 -10.18
N ALA A 174 3.43 -11.22 -9.18
CA ALA A 174 2.99 -12.60 -8.96
C ALA A 174 1.51 -12.66 -8.60
N TRP A 175 1.07 -11.72 -7.74
CA TRP A 175 -0.29 -11.58 -7.28
C TRP A 175 -1.28 -11.27 -8.41
N ILE A 176 -0.92 -10.41 -9.37
CA ILE A 176 -1.80 -10.02 -10.47
C ILE A 176 -1.71 -10.96 -11.67
N ALA A 177 -0.61 -11.69 -11.83
CA ALA A 177 -0.40 -12.61 -12.94
C ALA A 177 -1.34 -13.83 -12.90
N ASP A 178 -1.79 -14.22 -11.70
CA ASP A 178 -2.62 -15.38 -11.50
C ASP A 178 -3.88 -15.04 -10.69
N LYS A 179 -5.05 -15.09 -11.36
CA LYS A 179 -6.35 -14.84 -10.73
C LYS A 179 -6.68 -15.87 -9.65
N ASP A 180 -6.10 -17.06 -9.70
CA ASP A 180 -6.31 -18.08 -8.69
C ASP A 180 -5.67 -17.66 -7.37
N ILE A 181 -4.52 -16.97 -7.37
CA ILE A 181 -3.89 -16.47 -6.14
C ILE A 181 -4.84 -15.53 -5.41
N LYS A 182 -5.43 -14.55 -6.12
CA LYS A 182 -6.43 -13.65 -5.55
C LYS A 182 -7.65 -14.40 -5.02
N THR A 183 -8.18 -15.34 -5.80
CA THR A 183 -9.35 -16.14 -5.41
C THR A 183 -9.08 -17.00 -4.18
N HIS A 184 -7.88 -17.57 -4.05
CA HIS A 184 -7.48 -18.34 -2.87
C HIS A 184 -7.37 -17.44 -1.64
N PHE A 185 -6.80 -16.25 -1.78
CA PHE A 185 -6.75 -15.30 -0.67
C PHE A 185 -8.14 -14.85 -0.22
N GLU A 186 -9.05 -14.54 -1.14
CA GLU A 186 -10.43 -14.15 -0.80
C GLU A 186 -11.15 -15.24 0.00
N LYS A 187 -10.92 -16.52 -0.32
CA LYS A 187 -11.46 -17.67 0.44
C LYS A 187 -10.89 -17.76 1.86
N LEU A 188 -9.68 -17.26 2.12
CA LEU A 188 -9.13 -17.25 3.48
C LEU A 188 -9.97 -16.38 4.41
N LEU A 189 -10.63 -15.33 3.90
CA LEU A 189 -11.43 -14.40 4.70
C LEU A 189 -12.66 -15.06 5.34
N THR A 190 -13.07 -16.22 4.84
CA THR A 190 -14.20 -17.01 5.36
C THR A 190 -13.80 -18.42 5.82
N THR A 191 -12.50 -18.72 5.82
CA THR A 191 -11.97 -20.02 6.28
C THR A 191 -12.02 -20.11 7.81
N GLU A 192 -12.33 -21.30 8.34
CA GLU A 192 -12.25 -21.56 9.79
C GLU A 192 -10.81 -21.42 10.29
N ASP A 193 -10.64 -20.87 11.49
CA ASP A 193 -9.31 -20.51 12.00
C ASP A 193 -8.34 -21.69 12.10
N LYS A 194 -8.86 -22.91 12.31
CA LYS A 194 -8.08 -24.17 12.34
C LYS A 194 -7.46 -24.53 10.98
N ASP A 195 -8.08 -24.10 9.88
CA ASP A 195 -7.69 -24.45 8.51
C ASP A 195 -6.83 -23.35 7.86
N ILE A 196 -6.80 -22.13 8.43
CA ILE A 196 -6.00 -21.01 7.93
C ILE A 196 -4.51 -21.37 7.75
N PRO A 197 -3.81 -22.02 8.70
CA PRO A 197 -2.39 -22.35 8.52
C PRO A 197 -2.13 -23.17 7.26
N ALA A 198 -2.91 -24.22 7.03
CA ALA A 198 -2.74 -25.09 5.86
C ALA A 198 -3.08 -24.35 4.56
N LYS A 199 -4.18 -23.60 4.54
CA LYS A 199 -4.62 -22.86 3.34
C LYS A 199 -3.70 -21.70 2.98
N LEU A 200 -3.11 -21.05 3.97
CA LEU A 200 -2.13 -19.99 3.76
C LEU A 200 -0.80 -20.56 3.26
N HIS A 201 -0.40 -21.74 3.74
CA HIS A 201 0.75 -22.47 3.20
C HIS A 201 0.55 -22.87 1.72
N GLU A 202 -0.64 -23.38 1.37
CA GLU A 202 -1.01 -23.66 -0.04
C GLU A 202 -0.90 -22.40 -0.92
N LEU A 203 -1.35 -21.24 -0.42
CA LEU A 203 -1.22 -19.96 -1.12
C LEU A 203 0.24 -19.54 -1.28
N ALA A 204 1.06 -19.71 -0.24
CA ALA A 204 2.48 -19.39 -0.26
C ALA A 204 3.23 -20.23 -1.32
N LEU A 205 2.93 -21.54 -1.40
CA LEU A 205 3.49 -22.43 -2.43
C LEU A 205 3.12 -21.99 -3.86
N LYS A 206 1.87 -21.55 -4.08
CA LYS A 206 1.44 -21.03 -5.38
C LYS A 206 2.17 -19.75 -5.76
N LEU A 207 2.35 -18.85 -4.80
CA LEU A 207 3.14 -17.64 -5.01
C LEU A 207 4.60 -17.96 -5.36
N ASP A 208 5.22 -18.93 -4.70
CA ASP A 208 6.59 -19.38 -5.04
C ASP A 208 6.69 -19.89 -6.47
N GLN A 209 5.68 -20.63 -6.93
CA GLN A 209 5.64 -21.09 -8.31
C GLN A 209 5.49 -19.92 -9.30
N SER A 210 4.64 -18.95 -9.00
CA SER A 210 4.46 -17.73 -9.82
C SER A 210 5.75 -16.90 -9.89
N LEU A 211 6.46 -16.75 -8.76
CA LEU A 211 7.76 -16.07 -8.71
C LEU A 211 8.82 -16.76 -9.57
N LYS A 212 8.90 -18.10 -9.53
CA LYS A 212 9.81 -18.87 -10.40
C LYS A 212 9.49 -18.71 -11.88
N ASN A 213 8.21 -18.69 -12.24
CA ASN A 213 7.79 -18.50 -13.64
C ASN A 213 8.21 -17.12 -14.18
N GLN A 214 8.20 -16.08 -13.34
CA GLN A 214 8.68 -14.74 -13.73
C GLN A 214 10.18 -14.72 -14.03
N ASP A 215 10.98 -15.46 -13.27
CA ASP A 215 12.42 -15.56 -13.51
C ASP A 215 12.71 -16.23 -14.86
N SER A 216 11.98 -17.30 -15.18
CA SER A 216 12.07 -17.96 -16.48
C SER A 216 11.72 -17.05 -17.65
N LEU A 217 10.65 -16.25 -17.54
CA LEU A 217 10.23 -15.30 -18.58
C LEU A 217 11.24 -14.15 -18.78
N SER A 218 11.79 -13.63 -17.68
CA SER A 218 12.79 -12.56 -17.72
C SER A 218 14.07 -13.04 -18.41
N ASN A 219 14.53 -14.26 -18.10
CA ASN A 219 15.71 -14.86 -18.72
C ASN A 219 15.51 -15.17 -20.22
N GLN A 220 14.30 -15.49 -20.65
CA GLN A 220 13.99 -15.67 -22.07
C GLN A 220 13.99 -14.34 -22.84
N GLN A 221 13.47 -13.26 -22.25
CA GLN A 221 13.51 -11.93 -22.86
C GLN A 221 14.94 -11.42 -23.01
N THR A 222 15.79 -11.56 -22.00
CA THR A 222 17.20 -11.13 -22.08
C THR A 222 18.00 -11.90 -23.13
N ASN A 223 17.70 -13.18 -23.33
CA ASN A 223 18.36 -14.01 -24.34
C ASN A 223 17.89 -13.72 -25.77
N SER A 224 16.65 -13.20 -25.94
CA SER A 224 16.11 -12.80 -27.24
C SER A 224 16.52 -11.40 -27.71
N THR A 225 17.13 -10.60 -26.82
CA THR A 225 17.59 -9.23 -27.10
C THR A 225 19.11 -9.08 -27.16
N SER A 226 19.87 -10.18 -27.01
CA SER A 226 21.30 -10.18 -27.26
C SER A 226 21.55 -10.34 -28.77
N PRO A 227 22.22 -9.37 -29.44
CA PRO A 227 22.58 -9.46 -30.86
C PRO A 227 23.58 -10.58 -31.16
#